data_AF-F3B081-F1
#
_entry.id   AF-F3B081-F1
#
_cell.length_a   1.000
_cell.length_b   1.000
_cell.length_c   1.000
_cell.angle_alpha   90.00
_cell.angle_beta   90.00
_cell.angle_gamma   90.00
#
_symmetry.space_group_name_H-M   'P 1'
#
loop_
_entity.id
_entity.type
_entity.pdbx_description
1 polymer ?
#
loop_
_entity_poly.entity_id
_entity_poly.type
_entity_poly.pdbx_seq_one_letter_code
_entity_poly.pdbx_strand_id
1 'polypeptide(L)'
;MISFKGYGIIIVMADYFGGLVILSKLSPYLFKIEKQQYIALLLFHIIITGINFFLLKYLNRNEIKHTVYNMRLEYVVLFVGIILFLPIFMICKDALY
;
A
#
# COMPACT_ATOMS: atom_id res chain seq x y z
N MET A 1 -24.10 6.76 -0.64
CA MET A 1 -23.04 7.42 -1.43
C MET A 1 -21.80 7.50 -0.56
N ILE A 2 -20.65 7.06 -1.07
CA ILE A 2 -19.39 7.13 -0.31
C ILE A 2 -18.95 8.59 -0.26
N SER A 3 -18.82 9.17 0.93
CA SER A 3 -18.35 10.54 1.11
C SER A 3 -16.83 10.52 1.21
N PHE A 4 -16.17 11.12 0.22
CA PHE A 4 -14.74 11.36 0.18
C PHE A 4 -14.46 12.84 0.36
N LYS A 5 -13.46 13.17 1.19
CA LYS A 5 -12.97 14.55 1.33
C LYS A 5 -11.47 14.60 1.09
N GLY A 6 -11.04 15.58 0.30
CA GLY A 6 -9.64 15.82 -0.03
C GLY A 6 -9.06 14.84 -1.06
N TYR A 7 -7.80 15.06 -1.44
CA TYR A 7 -7.10 14.35 -2.52
C TYR A 7 -6.25 13.15 -2.06
N GLY A 8 -6.21 12.86 -0.76
CA GLY A 8 -5.32 11.85 -0.19
C GLY A 8 -5.50 10.46 -0.78
N ILE A 9 -6.71 10.10 -1.24
CA ILE A 9 -6.94 8.78 -1.86
C ILE A 9 -6.23 8.65 -3.20
N ILE A 10 -6.13 9.73 -3.97
CA ILE A 10 -5.41 9.76 -5.25
C ILE A 10 -3.93 9.53 -4.99
N ILE A 11 -3.37 10.16 -3.95
CA ILE A 11 -1.96 9.97 -3.58
C ILE A 11 -1.69 8.53 -3.19
N VAL A 12 -2.53 7.93 -2.33
CA VAL A 12 -2.39 6.54 -1.91
C VAL A 12 -2.41 5.59 -3.11
N MET A 13 -3.33 5.80 -4.05
CA MET A 13 -3.39 4.98 -5.25
C MET A 13 -2.16 5.18 -6.14
N ALA A 14 -1.74 6.42 -6.35
CA ALA A 14 -0.55 6.72 -7.14
C ALA A 14 0.72 6.10 -6.54
N ASP A 15 0.92 6.23 -5.23
CA ASP A 15 2.08 5.66 -4.52
C ASP A 15 2.06 4.13 -4.56
N TYR A 16 0.89 3.52 -4.33
CA TYR A 16 0.77 2.07 -4.31
C TYR A 16 0.97 1.45 -5.70
N PHE A 17 0.22 1.91 -6.71
CA PHE A 17 0.32 1.37 -8.07
C PHE A 17 1.62 1.79 -8.76
N GLY A 18 2.09 3.01 -8.54
CA GLY A 18 3.38 3.47 -9.02
C GLY A 18 4.52 2.61 -8.46
N GLY A 19 4.50 2.36 -7.15
CA GLY A 19 5.44 1.45 -6.50
C GLY A 19 5.36 0.02 -7.04
N LEU A 20 4.16 -0.52 -7.30
CA LEU A 20 4.00 -1.84 -7.92
C LEU A 20 4.58 -1.90 -9.33
N VAL A 21 4.36 -0.88 -10.17
CA VAL A 21 4.94 -0.82 -11.52
C VAL A 21 6.47 -0.82 -11.44
N ILE A 22 7.03 -0.01 -10.54
CA ILE A 22 8.48 0.03 -10.32
C ILE A 22 9.00 -1.33 -9.85
N LEU A 23 8.36 -1.94 -8.85
CA LEU A 23 8.71 -3.27 -8.35
C LEU A 23 8.62 -4.33 -9.43
N SER A 24 7.57 -4.33 -10.26
CA SER A 24 7.38 -5.31 -11.34
C SER A 24 8.50 -5.28 -12.37
N LYS A 25 9.07 -4.09 -12.62
CA LYS A 25 10.19 -3.92 -13.53
C LYS A 25 11.52 -4.26 -12.86
N LEU A 26 11.74 -3.81 -11.63
CA LEU A 26 13.02 -3.98 -10.92
C LEU A 26 13.21 -5.38 -10.36
N SER A 27 12.15 -6.01 -9.86
CA SER A 27 12.20 -7.31 -9.18
C SER A 27 12.82 -8.41 -10.06
N PRO A 28 12.49 -8.56 -11.35
CA PRO A 28 13.15 -9.53 -12.24
C PRO A 28 14.64 -9.26 -12.49
N TYR A 29 15.08 -8.00 -12.44
CA TYR A 29 16.50 -7.66 -12.60
C TYR A 29 17.31 -7.95 -11.33
N LEU A 30 16.72 -7.73 -10.16
CA LEU A 30 17.38 -7.88 -8.86
C LEU A 30 17.29 -9.32 -8.32
N PHE A 31 16.17 -9.99 -8.56
CA PHE A 31 15.87 -11.32 -8.04
C PHE A 31 15.59 -12.28 -9.18
N LYS A 32 16.49 -13.24 -9.39
CA LYS A 32 16.35 -14.28 -10.41
C LYS A 32 15.51 -15.47 -9.95
N ILE A 33 15.24 -15.56 -8.65
CA ILE A 33 14.49 -16.66 -8.03
C ILE A 33 13.09 -16.14 -7.69
N GLU A 34 12.05 -16.83 -8.16
CA GLU A 34 10.64 -16.46 -7.93
C GLU A 34 10.33 -16.26 -6.44
N LYS A 35 10.82 -17.15 -5.57
CA LYS A 35 10.67 -17.04 -4.10
C LYS A 35 11.13 -15.69 -3.55
N GLN A 36 12.25 -15.16 -4.05
CA GLN A 36 12.76 -13.85 -3.62
C GLN A 36 11.88 -12.70 -4.11
N GLN A 37 11.27 -12.82 -5.30
CA GLN A 37 10.34 -11.83 -5.83
C GLN A 37 9.05 -11.76 -4.99
N TYR A 38 8.53 -12.89 -4.54
CA TYR A 38 7.37 -12.93 -3.63
C TYR A 38 7.67 -12.32 -2.25
N ILE A 39 8.86 -12.60 -1.70
CA ILE A 39 9.31 -11.96 -0.45
C ILE A 39 9.44 -10.44 -0.64
N ALA A 40 10.00 -10.00 -1.76
CA ALA A 40 10.13 -8.57 -2.08
C ALA A 40 8.76 -7.89 -2.22
N LEU A 41 7.77 -8.54 -2.83
CA LEU A 41 6.40 -8.05 -2.92
C LEU A 41 5.76 -7.89 -1.54
N LEU A 42 5.96 -8.87 -0.65
CA LEU A 42 5.45 -8.83 0.72
C LEU A 42 6.06 -7.67 1.51
N LEU A 43 7.38 -7.49 1.43
CA LEU A 43 8.08 -6.37 2.07
C LEU A 43 7.65 -5.02 1.48
N PHE A 44 7.53 -4.93 0.16
CA PHE A 44 7.04 -3.74 -0.52
C PHE A 44 5.67 -3.33 0.01
N HIS A 45 4.74 -4.28 0.13
CA HIS A 45 3.39 -4.00 0.63
C HIS A 45 3.40 -3.44 2.06
N ILE A 46 4.21 -4.00 2.97
CA ILE A 46 4.34 -3.49 4.34
C ILE A 46 4.90 -2.06 4.32
N ILE A 47 5.97 -1.84 3.59
CA ILE A 47 6.67 -0.55 3.53
C ILE A 47 5.77 0.53 2.94
N ILE A 48 5.14 0.28 1.78
CA ILE A 48 4.31 1.26 1.10
C ILE A 48 3.05 1.60 1.90
N THR A 49 2.48 0.63 2.62
CA THR A 49 1.36 0.86 3.54
C THR A 49 1.77 1.78 4.68
N GLY A 50 2.96 1.56 5.25
CA GLY A 50 3.54 2.44 6.27
C GLY A 50 3.77 3.86 5.75
N ILE A 51 4.40 4.01 4.58
CA ILE A 51 4.64 5.30 3.93
C ILE A 51 3.32 6.05 3.72
N ASN A 52 2.32 5.39 3.12
CA ASN A 52 1.00 5.96 2.89
C ASN A 52 0.32 6.42 4.19
N PHE A 53 0.42 5.64 5.27
CA PHE A 53 -0.10 6.03 6.57
C PHE A 53 0.56 7.31 7.10
N PHE A 54 1.89 7.37 7.10
CA PHE A 54 2.61 8.55 7.59
C PHE A 54 2.38 9.78 6.71
N LEU A 55 2.35 9.61 5.39
CA LEU A 55 2.10 10.68 4.44
C LEU A 55 0.69 11.26 4.61
N LEU A 56 -0.33 10.40 4.75
CA LEU A 56 -1.69 10.86 5.04
C LEU A 56 -1.82 11.51 6.41
N LYS A 57 -1.15 10.96 7.43
CA LYS A 57 -1.10 11.56 8.77
C LYS A 57 -0.45 12.94 8.74
N TYR A 58 0.56 13.13 7.90
CA TYR A 58 1.18 14.43 7.67
C TYR A 58 0.24 15.38 6.94
N LEU A 59 -0.39 14.95 5.84
CA LEU A 59 -1.32 15.78 5.07
C LEU A 59 -2.55 16.21 5.89
N ASN A 60 -3.07 15.33 6.75
CA ASN A 60 -4.18 15.63 7.65
C ASN A 60 -3.86 16.70 8.72
N ARG A 61 -2.59 17.06 8.93
CA ARG A 61 -2.19 18.17 9.80
C ARG A 61 -2.32 19.54 9.11
N ASN A 62 -2.20 19.58 7.79
CA ASN A 62 -2.10 20.82 7.01
C ASN A 62 -3.47 21.30 6.50
N GLU A 63 -4.45 21.40 7.41
CA GLU A 63 -5.80 21.98 7.21
C GLU A 63 -6.80 21.14 6.39
N ILE A 64 -6.38 20.44 5.35
CA ILE A 64 -7.27 19.60 4.53
C ILE A 64 -7.49 18.25 5.21
N LYS A 65 -8.68 18.08 5.79
CA LYS A 65 -9.09 16.79 6.34
C LYS A 65 -9.39 15.80 5.22
N HIS A 66 -8.52 14.80 5.08
CA HIS A 66 -8.70 13.65 4.21
C HIS A 66 -9.51 12.58 4.93
N THR A 67 -10.76 12.39 4.48
CA THR A 67 -11.68 11.45 5.12
C THR A 67 -12.45 10.59 4.12
N VAL A 68 -12.83 9.40 4.58
CA VAL A 68 -13.72 8.45 3.89
C VAL A 68 -14.79 8.03 4.88
N TYR A 69 -16.07 8.23 4.55
CA TYR A 69 -17.18 8.00 5.49
C TYR A 69 -16.97 8.71 6.86
N ASN A 70 -16.45 9.93 6.84
CA ASN A 70 -16.06 10.71 8.03
C ASN A 70 -14.94 10.09 8.90
N MET A 71 -14.39 8.93 8.53
CA MET A 71 -13.19 8.37 9.14
C MET A 71 -11.95 9.01 8.53
N ARG A 72 -10.89 9.18 9.32
CA ARG A 72 -9.60 9.68 8.79
C ARG A 72 -9.03 8.67 7.82
N LEU A 73 -8.64 9.15 6.65
CA LEU A 73 -8.16 8.30 5.57
C LEU A 73 -6.91 7.49 5.96
N GLU A 74 -6.03 8.02 6.82
CA GLU A 74 -4.85 7.31 7.32
C GLU A 74 -5.19 5.95 7.96
N TYR A 75 -6.20 5.89 8.83
CA TYR A 75 -6.62 4.65 9.47
C TYR A 75 -7.34 3.71 8.52
N VAL A 76 -8.12 4.25 7.57
CA VAL A 76 -8.79 3.45 6.54
C VAL A 76 -7.74 2.76 5.67
N VAL A 77 -6.71 3.49 5.25
CA VAL A 77 -5.62 2.94 4.42
C VAL A 77 -4.82 1.89 5.18
N LEU A 78 -4.53 2.12 6.46
CA LEU A 78 -3.87 1.13 7.30
C LEU A 78 -4.70 -0.15 7.42
N PHE A 79 -6.01 -0.01 7.68
CA PHE A 79 -6.92 -1.14 7.81
C PHE A 79 -7.01 -1.94 6.50
N VAL A 80 -7.19 -1.26 5.36
CA VAL A 80 -7.23 -1.90 4.04
C VAL A 80 -5.89 -2.58 3.73
N GLY A 81 -4.76 -1.94 4.06
CA GLY A 81 -3.44 -2.56 3.91
C GLY A 81 -3.30 -3.86 4.71
N ILE A 82 -3.73 -3.87 5.98
CA ILE A 82 -3.71 -5.10 6.80
C ILE A 82 -4.57 -6.21 6.18
N ILE A 83 -5.76 -5.87 5.66
CA ILE A 83 -6.61 -6.86 4.99
C ILE A 83 -5.95 -7.39 3.71
N LEU A 84 -5.37 -6.51 2.89
CA LEU A 84 -4.71 -6.88 1.65
C LEU A 84 -3.39 -7.63 1.86
N PHE A 85 -2.78 -7.50 3.03
CA PHE A 85 -1.61 -8.29 3.41
C PHE A 85 -1.92 -9.79 3.43
N LEU A 86 -3.12 -10.19 3.87
CA LEU A 86 -3.52 -11.60 3.97
C LEU A 86 -3.43 -12.37 2.64
N PRO A 87 -4.08 -11.94 1.54
CA PRO A 87 -3.96 -12.65 0.26
C PRO A 87 -2.53 -12.64 -0.30
N ILE A 88 -1.77 -11.54 -0.11
CA ILE A 88 -0.36 -11.47 -0.55
C ILE A 88 0.48 -12.49 0.20
N PHE A 89 0.26 -12.63 1.51
CA PHE A 89 0.92 -13.63 2.33
C PHE A 89 0.56 -15.05 1.93
N MET A 90 -0.71 -15.33 1.61
CA MET A 90 -1.16 -16.64 1.14
C MET A 90 -0.46 -17.04 -0.17
N ILE A 91 -0.39 -16.14 -1.15
CA ILE A 91 0.33 -16.38 -2.41
C ILE A 91 1.81 -16.65 -2.15
N CYS A 92 2.43 -15.86 -1.26
CA CYS A 92 3.83 -16.05 -0.88
C CYS A 92 4.06 -17.42 -0.21
N LYS A 93 3.16 -17.84 0.69
CA LYS A 93 3.22 -19.15 1.35
C LYS A 93 3.17 -20.28 0.33
N ASP A 94 2.24 -20.22 -0.62
CA ASP A 94 2.04 -21.27 -1.62
C ASP A 94 3.17 -21.30 -2.67
N ALA A 95 3.88 -20.19 -2.87
CA ALA A 95 5.08 -20.15 -3.72
C ALA A 95 6.37 -20.62 -2.98
N LEU A 96 6.38 -20.59 -1.65
CA LEU A 96 7.55 -20.94 -0.84
C LEU A 96 7.62 -22.43 -0.49
N TYR A 97 6.47 -23.07 -0.28
CA TYR A 97 6.31 -24.51 0.01
C TYR A 97 6.10 -25.32 -1.26
#